data_AF-A0A1G4KG45-F1
#
_entry.id   AF-A0A1G4KG45-F1
#
_cell.length_a   1.000
_cell.length_b   1.000
_cell.length_c   1.000
_cell.angle_alpha   90.00
_cell.angle_beta   90.00
_cell.angle_gamma   90.00
#
_symmetry.space_group_name_H-M   'P 1'
#
loop_
_entity.id
_entity.type
_entity.pdbx_description
1 polymer ?
#
loop_
_entity_poly.entity_id
_entity_poly.type
_entity_poly.pdbx_seq_one_letter_code
_entity_poly.pdbx_strand_id
1 'polypeptide(L)'
;MSFVYNDVYLADENETLLSKWTCIACVSGRGKDDDDSSDPVYLPPLQKPLKICITFDFGVAAPLLEQLLLERIRAGLTQCGVFWSDMGYDVQIRTASHGIDIRLECRVFGVMKVRALLEQPLAHASHAAHHVSVASVDALHIACLFAGVDSAGSSAVLRHCNEYLVSLFLSQLEFQFPLVFSKWSRSRFSQQQRSLGPVSYALTGSTELIPQLIKIISRDTTATACYQVTRLASHANLRERLQKSKKRMEPYQIVGYAR
;
A
#
# COMPACT_ATOMS: atom_id res chain seq x y z
N MET A 1 8.23 -0.36 -15.78
CA MET A 1 8.10 1.09 -15.46
C MET A 1 8.33 1.27 -13.97
N SER A 2 8.85 2.41 -13.54
CA SER A 2 9.00 2.74 -12.11
C SER A 2 8.40 4.11 -11.81
N PHE A 3 7.68 4.20 -10.69
CA PHE A 3 7.22 5.46 -10.11
C PHE A 3 8.21 5.84 -9.02
N VAL A 4 8.90 6.97 -9.20
CA VAL A 4 9.84 7.52 -8.23
C VAL A 4 9.13 8.63 -7.48
N TYR A 5 9.03 8.48 -6.17
CA TYR A 5 8.46 9.51 -5.29
C TYR A 5 9.53 10.48 -4.84
N ASN A 6 9.12 11.72 -4.55
CA ASN A 6 10.04 12.73 -4.06
C ASN A 6 10.67 12.31 -2.73
N ASP A 7 11.93 12.69 -2.55
CA ASP A 7 12.66 12.46 -1.31
C ASP A 7 11.98 13.20 -0.15
N VAL A 8 11.85 12.52 0.98
CA VAL A 8 11.30 13.09 2.22
C VAL A 8 12.39 13.20 3.26
N TYR A 9 12.50 14.38 3.86
CA TYR A 9 13.49 14.70 4.87
C TYR A 9 12.77 14.92 6.19
N LEU A 10 13.19 14.21 7.24
CA LEU A 10 12.61 14.32 8.58
C LEU A 10 13.67 14.83 9.55
N ALA A 11 13.29 15.86 10.31
CA ALA A 11 14.16 16.49 11.30
C ALA A 11 13.87 15.98 12.72
N ASP A 12 14.87 16.08 13.60
CA ASP A 12 14.70 15.84 15.03
C ASP A 12 13.98 17.01 15.73
N GLU A 13 13.87 16.95 17.05
CA GLU A 13 13.23 18.01 17.86
C GLU A 13 13.98 19.35 17.81
N ASN A 14 15.27 19.33 17.41
CA ASN A 14 16.11 20.52 17.27
C ASN A 14 16.14 21.06 15.83
N GLU A 15 15.22 20.59 14.98
CA GLU A 15 15.15 20.94 13.55
C GLU A 15 16.41 20.56 12.75
N THR A 16 17.23 19.64 13.27
CA THR A 16 18.39 19.10 12.57
C THR A 16 17.96 17.91 11.73
N LEU A 17 18.50 17.80 10.51
CA LEU A 17 18.15 16.71 9.60
C LEU A 17 18.59 15.37 10.21
N LEU A 18 17.62 14.49 10.49
CA LEU A 18 17.89 13.18 11.06
C LEU A 18 17.79 12.07 10.03
N SER A 19 16.83 12.13 9.09
CA SER A 19 16.73 11.10 8.05
C SER A 19 16.21 11.57 6.70
N LYS A 20 16.68 10.89 5.66
CA LYS A 20 16.26 11.02 4.27
C LYS A 20 15.61 9.71 3.83
N TRP A 21 14.45 9.81 3.19
CA TRP A 21 13.66 8.67 2.71
C TRP A 21 13.41 8.78 1.23
N THR A 22 13.56 7.66 0.53
CA THR A 22 13.30 7.54 -0.90
C THR A 22 12.39 6.33 -1.14
N CYS A 23 11.48 6.45 -2.11
CA CYS A 23 10.56 5.37 -2.44
C CYS A 23 10.39 5.21 -3.95
N ILE A 24 10.44 3.96 -4.41
CA ILE A 24 10.26 3.58 -5.81
C ILE A 24 9.27 2.44 -5.89
N ALA A 25 8.17 2.62 -6.64
CA ALA A 25 7.24 1.54 -6.97
C ALA A 25 7.53 0.99 -8.37
N CYS A 26 7.77 -0.31 -8.46
CA CYS A 26 8.05 -1.02 -9.71
C CYS A 26 6.75 -1.61 -10.27
N VAL A 27 6.47 -1.31 -11.55
CA VAL A 27 5.25 -1.71 -12.24
C VAL A 27 5.56 -2.44 -13.55
N SER A 28 4.82 -3.51 -13.82
CA SER A 28 4.87 -4.31 -15.04
C SER A 28 3.50 -4.39 -15.71
N GLY A 29 3.46 -4.83 -16.98
CA GLY A 29 2.22 -5.10 -17.72
C GLY A 29 1.65 -3.95 -18.56
N ARG A 30 2.23 -2.75 -18.54
CA ARG A 30 1.84 -1.67 -19.46
C ARG A 30 2.31 -2.02 -20.88
N GLY A 31 1.39 -2.08 -21.85
CA GLY A 31 1.73 -2.35 -23.24
C GLY A 31 2.59 -1.22 -23.80
N LYS A 32 3.54 -1.53 -24.71
CA LYS A 32 4.34 -0.50 -25.40
C LYS A 32 3.49 0.40 -26.31
N ASP A 33 2.27 -0.02 -26.64
CA ASP A 33 1.32 0.65 -27.52
C ASP A 33 0.15 1.30 -26.76
N ASP A 34 0.20 1.36 -25.42
CA ASP A 34 -0.81 2.11 -24.65
C ASP A 34 -0.58 3.61 -24.91
N ASP A 35 -1.40 4.15 -25.81
CA ASP A 35 -1.58 5.59 -26.01
C ASP A 35 -1.68 6.27 -24.63
N ASP A 36 -0.98 7.39 -24.45
CA ASP A 36 -0.76 8.08 -23.16
C ASP A 36 -2.08 8.53 -22.48
N SER A 37 -3.22 8.32 -23.15
CA SER A 37 -4.57 8.68 -22.74
C SER A 37 -5.26 7.64 -21.84
N SER A 38 -4.77 6.39 -21.76
CA SER A 38 -5.39 5.34 -20.92
C SER A 38 -4.68 5.17 -19.57
N ASP A 39 -5.26 5.73 -18.50
CA ASP A 39 -4.90 5.38 -17.12
C ASP A 39 -5.19 3.89 -16.86
N PRO A 40 -4.15 3.08 -16.59
CA PRO A 40 -4.34 1.67 -16.28
C PRO A 40 -4.90 1.48 -14.88
N VAL A 41 -5.63 0.39 -14.70
CA VAL A 41 -6.00 -0.12 -13.37
C VAL A 41 -4.82 -0.91 -12.82
N TYR A 42 -4.27 -0.46 -11.70
CA TYR A 42 -3.16 -1.13 -11.03
C TYR A 42 -3.65 -2.21 -10.05
N LEU A 43 -3.15 -3.43 -10.22
CA LEU A 43 -3.45 -4.60 -9.40
C LEU A 43 -2.20 -5.12 -8.69
N PRO A 44 -2.34 -5.92 -7.62
CA PRO A 44 -1.22 -6.69 -7.09
C PRO A 44 -0.75 -7.74 -8.13
N PRO A 45 0.48 -8.25 -8.00
CA PRO A 45 1.00 -9.23 -8.91
C PRO A 45 0.23 -10.55 -8.74
N LEU A 46 -0.12 -11.17 -9.87
CA LEU A 46 -1.09 -12.29 -9.91
C LEU A 46 -0.46 -13.67 -9.65
N GLN A 47 0.82 -13.82 -9.97
CA GLN A 47 1.53 -15.10 -9.96
C GLN A 47 2.72 -15.14 -8.99
N LYS A 48 3.01 -14.01 -8.35
CA LYS A 48 4.13 -13.83 -7.42
C LYS A 48 3.72 -12.87 -6.30
N PRO A 49 4.33 -12.96 -5.11
CA PRO A 49 4.05 -12.00 -4.06
C PRO A 49 4.57 -10.60 -4.42
N LEU A 50 3.83 -9.57 -4.01
CA LEU A 50 4.31 -8.19 -3.99
C LEU A 50 5.43 -8.08 -2.98
N LYS A 51 6.57 -7.52 -3.38
CA LYS A 51 7.75 -7.35 -2.52
C LYS A 51 7.84 -5.90 -2.04
N ILE A 52 8.00 -5.70 -0.74
CA ILE A 52 8.36 -4.39 -0.18
C ILE A 52 9.72 -4.56 0.50
N CYS A 53 10.73 -3.89 -0.02
CA CYS A 53 12.09 -3.94 0.48
C CYS A 53 12.41 -2.60 1.13
N ILE A 54 12.65 -2.60 2.44
CA ILE A 54 13.04 -1.41 3.21
C ILE A 54 14.50 -1.55 3.57
N THR A 55 15.33 -0.63 3.08
CA THR A 55 16.77 -0.60 3.35
C THR A 55 17.09 0.55 4.30
N PHE A 56 17.95 0.29 5.27
CA PHE A 56 18.34 1.26 6.28
C PHE A 56 19.85 1.44 6.26
N ASP A 57 20.28 2.69 6.18
CA ASP A 57 21.64 3.12 6.44
C ASP A 57 21.62 3.94 7.73
N PHE A 58 22.20 3.38 8.80
CA PHE A 58 22.26 4.03 10.11
C PHE A 58 23.54 4.87 10.30
N GLY A 59 24.33 5.09 9.24
CA GLY A 59 25.61 5.77 9.29
C GLY A 59 26.63 4.99 10.13
N VAL A 60 27.38 5.70 10.99
CA VAL A 60 28.44 5.11 11.84
C VAL A 60 27.87 4.48 13.12
N ALA A 61 26.71 3.83 13.04
CA ALA A 61 26.12 3.14 14.17
C ALA A 61 26.90 1.86 14.51
N ALA A 62 26.94 1.48 15.79
CA ALA A 62 27.49 0.19 16.19
C ALA A 62 26.64 -0.97 15.62
N PRO A 63 27.24 -2.04 15.06
CA PRO A 63 26.50 -3.14 14.43
C PRO A 63 25.42 -3.78 15.32
N LEU A 64 25.65 -3.83 16.64
CA LEU A 64 24.70 -4.36 17.62
C LEU A 64 23.44 -3.47 17.73
N LEU A 65 23.61 -2.15 17.64
CA LEU A 65 22.50 -1.19 17.68
C LEU A 65 21.66 -1.28 16.40
N GLU A 66 22.30 -1.41 15.24
CA GLU A 66 21.63 -1.64 13.95
C GLU A 66 20.75 -2.89 14.01
N GLN A 67 21.29 -4.02 14.48
CA GLN A 67 20.52 -5.26 14.62
C GLN A 67 19.33 -5.11 15.56
N LEU A 68 19.52 -4.45 16.71
CA LEU A 68 18.44 -4.21 17.67
C LEU A 68 17.33 -3.31 17.09
N LEU A 69 17.69 -2.29 16.31
CA LEU A 69 16.74 -1.43 15.62
C LEU A 69 15.96 -2.18 14.55
N LEU A 70 16.65 -2.96 13.69
CA LEU A 70 16.01 -3.77 12.66
C LEU A 70 15.01 -4.76 13.26
N GLU A 71 15.37 -5.43 14.35
CA GLU A 71 14.45 -6.37 15.03
C GLU A 71 13.25 -5.65 15.64
N ARG A 72 13.43 -4.45 16.21
CA ARG A 72 12.30 -3.64 16.72
C ARG A 72 11.36 -3.20 15.60
N ILE A 73 11.90 -2.73 14.47
CA ILE A 73 11.09 -2.32 13.32
C ILE A 73 10.36 -3.55 12.75
N ARG A 74 11.03 -4.70 12.62
CA ARG A 74 10.41 -5.97 12.19
C ARG A 74 9.27 -6.37 13.11
N ALA A 75 9.48 -6.32 14.42
CA ALA A 75 8.46 -6.66 15.41
C ALA A 75 7.22 -5.75 15.27
N GLY A 76 7.41 -4.44 15.11
CA GLY A 76 6.32 -3.51 14.85
C GLY A 76 5.54 -3.83 13.57
N LEU A 77 6.26 -4.01 12.45
CA LEU A 77 5.64 -4.39 11.18
C LEU A 77 4.87 -5.72 11.28
N THR A 78 5.37 -6.67 12.09
CA THR A 78 4.71 -7.96 12.32
C THR A 78 3.40 -7.79 13.12
N GLN A 79 3.35 -6.87 14.08
CA GLN A 79 2.13 -6.52 14.80
C GLN A 79 1.03 -5.96 13.88
N CYS A 80 1.44 -5.37 12.75
CA CYS A 80 0.53 -4.90 11.71
C CYS A 80 -0.04 -6.02 10.81
N GLY A 81 0.21 -7.30 11.11
CA GLY A 81 -0.28 -8.43 10.31
C GLY A 81 -1.80 -8.42 10.07
N VAL A 82 -2.58 -7.94 11.03
CA VAL A 82 -4.05 -7.83 10.89
C VAL A 82 -4.45 -6.85 9.79
N PHE A 83 -3.71 -5.74 9.63
CA PHE A 83 -3.98 -4.77 8.56
C PHE A 83 -3.81 -5.41 7.17
N TRP A 84 -2.74 -6.17 6.97
CA TRP A 84 -2.50 -6.88 5.70
C TRP A 84 -3.55 -7.97 5.44
N SER A 85 -3.92 -8.72 6.48
CA SER A 85 -4.98 -9.74 6.41
C SER A 85 -6.34 -9.14 6.07
N ASP A 86 -6.69 -7.99 6.65
CA ASP A 86 -7.92 -7.25 6.35
C ASP A 86 -7.98 -6.75 4.90
N MET A 87 -6.82 -6.49 4.29
CA MET A 87 -6.71 -6.21 2.86
C MET A 87 -6.72 -7.48 1.99
N GLY A 88 -6.76 -8.67 2.60
CA GLY A 88 -6.72 -9.94 1.89
C GLY A 88 -5.34 -10.29 1.35
N TYR A 89 -4.29 -10.00 2.12
CA TYR A 89 -2.94 -10.51 1.88
C TYR A 89 -2.55 -11.54 2.92
N ASP A 90 -1.78 -12.55 2.52
CA ASP A 90 -0.87 -13.27 3.42
C ASP A 90 0.46 -12.52 3.46
N VAL A 91 0.97 -12.27 4.67
CA VAL A 91 2.18 -11.45 4.88
C VAL A 91 3.30 -12.29 5.49
N GLN A 92 4.49 -12.17 4.92
CA GLN A 92 5.74 -12.69 5.49
C GLN A 92 6.73 -11.55 5.64
N ILE A 93 7.29 -11.38 6.84
CA ILE A 93 8.25 -10.31 7.14
C ILE A 93 9.56 -10.95 7.62
N ARG A 94 10.68 -10.56 7.00
CA ARG A 94 12.00 -11.11 7.28
C ARG A 94 13.02 -9.99 7.40
N THR A 95 13.97 -10.15 8.32
CA THR A 95 15.16 -9.29 8.38
C THR A 95 16.11 -9.70 7.24
N ALA A 96 16.60 -8.72 6.50
CA ALA A 96 17.70 -8.83 5.55
C ALA A 96 18.95 -8.14 6.13
N SER A 97 20.10 -8.27 5.47
CA SER A 97 21.39 -7.81 6.02
C SER A 97 21.41 -6.35 6.48
N HIS A 98 20.73 -5.46 5.75
CA HIS A 98 20.64 -4.03 6.03
C HIS A 98 19.20 -3.51 5.87
N GLY A 99 18.22 -4.34 6.23
CA GLY A 99 16.85 -4.05 5.85
C GLY A 99 15.79 -5.04 6.31
N ILE A 100 14.57 -4.78 5.85
CA ILE A 100 13.41 -5.62 6.09
C ILE A 100 12.73 -5.90 4.76
N ASP A 101 12.52 -7.19 4.50
CA ASP A 101 11.76 -7.68 3.36
C ASP A 101 10.36 -8.09 3.81
N ILE A 102 9.36 -7.50 3.19
CA ILE A 102 7.95 -7.87 3.35
C ILE A 102 7.47 -8.50 2.04
N ARG A 103 6.86 -9.68 2.13
CA ARG A 103 6.22 -10.36 1.00
C ARG A 103 4.72 -10.41 1.25
N LEU A 104 3.95 -9.91 0.29
CA LEU A 104 2.50 -9.86 0.34
C LEU A 104 1.91 -10.73 -0.77
N GLU A 105 1.26 -11.82 -0.39
CA GLU A 105 0.58 -12.74 -1.32
C GLU A 105 -0.91 -12.43 -1.36
N CYS A 106 -1.42 -12.07 -2.54
CA CYS A 106 -2.79 -11.59 -2.70
C CYS A 106 -3.79 -12.74 -2.74
N ARG A 107 -4.78 -12.73 -1.84
CA ARG A 107 -5.89 -13.70 -1.82
C ARG A 107 -7.13 -13.21 -2.59
N VAL A 108 -7.21 -11.91 -2.88
CA VAL A 108 -8.39 -11.29 -3.51
C VAL A 108 -8.34 -11.44 -5.03
N PHE A 109 -7.20 -11.13 -5.64
CA PHE A 109 -7.01 -11.14 -7.10
C PHE A 109 -6.16 -12.35 -7.52
N GLY A 110 -6.83 -13.45 -7.88
CA GLY A 110 -6.18 -14.61 -8.48
C GLY A 110 -6.19 -14.56 -10.01
N VAL A 111 -5.26 -15.27 -10.66
CA VAL A 111 -5.11 -15.32 -12.13
C VAL A 111 -6.44 -15.59 -12.83
N MET A 112 -7.17 -16.64 -12.43
CA MET A 112 -8.44 -17.00 -13.06
C MET A 112 -9.51 -15.91 -12.88
N LYS A 113 -9.50 -15.22 -11.74
CA LYS A 113 -10.45 -14.16 -11.42
C LYS A 113 -10.19 -12.92 -12.26
N VAL A 114 -8.93 -12.49 -12.37
CA VAL A 114 -8.55 -11.35 -13.21
C VAL A 114 -8.80 -11.67 -14.67
N ARG A 115 -8.48 -12.89 -15.11
CA ARG A 115 -8.77 -13.33 -16.48
C ARG A 115 -10.26 -13.26 -16.81
N ALA A 116 -11.12 -13.78 -15.94
CA ALA A 116 -12.57 -13.80 -16.17
C ALA A 116 -13.24 -12.43 -16.06
N LEU A 117 -12.80 -11.57 -15.13
CA LEU A 117 -13.44 -10.28 -14.86
C LEU A 117 -12.87 -9.10 -15.67
N LEU A 118 -11.63 -9.22 -16.14
CA LEU A 118 -10.91 -8.13 -16.81
C LEU A 118 -10.40 -8.57 -18.18
N GLU A 119 -9.49 -9.52 -18.25
CA GLU A 119 -8.76 -9.82 -19.50
C GLU A 119 -9.68 -10.36 -20.61
N GLN A 120 -10.55 -11.32 -20.30
CA GLN A 120 -11.50 -11.87 -21.27
C GLN A 120 -12.51 -10.81 -21.73
N PRO A 121 -13.22 -10.09 -20.84
CA PRO A 121 -14.14 -9.05 -21.30
C PRO A 121 -13.48 -7.95 -22.15
N LEU A 122 -12.25 -7.56 -21.81
CA LEU A 122 -11.48 -6.57 -22.57
C LEU A 122 -11.04 -7.08 -23.93
N ALA A 123 -10.62 -8.34 -24.05
CA ALA A 123 -10.24 -8.94 -25.32
C ALA A 123 -11.39 -8.99 -26.34
N HIS A 124 -12.64 -9.09 -25.88
CA HIS A 124 -13.83 -9.07 -26.76
C HIS A 124 -14.25 -7.65 -27.16
N ALA A 125 -13.71 -6.61 -26.52
CA ALA A 125 -14.06 -5.21 -26.70
C ALA A 125 -13.00 -4.43 -27.52
N SER A 126 -12.19 -5.12 -28.33
CA SER A 126 -11.00 -4.60 -29.04
C SER A 126 -11.23 -3.39 -29.97
N HIS A 127 -12.48 -2.99 -30.23
CA HIS A 127 -12.83 -1.83 -31.07
C HIS A 127 -13.45 -0.65 -30.28
N ALA A 128 -13.52 -0.72 -28.95
CA ALA A 128 -14.09 0.34 -28.13
C ALA A 128 -13.08 1.45 -27.83
N ALA A 129 -13.51 2.70 -27.97
CA ALA A 129 -12.71 3.91 -27.78
C ALA A 129 -12.21 4.13 -26.33
N HIS A 130 -12.62 3.29 -25.36
CA HIS A 130 -12.29 3.41 -23.95
C HIS A 130 -11.75 2.08 -23.38
N HIS A 131 -10.62 1.63 -23.91
CA HIS A 131 -9.98 0.42 -23.43
C HIS A 131 -9.41 0.60 -22.01
N VAL A 132 -9.88 -0.20 -21.05
CA VAL A 132 -9.28 -0.27 -19.71
C VAL A 132 -8.04 -1.14 -19.78
N SER A 133 -6.86 -0.58 -19.58
CA SER A 133 -5.62 -1.36 -19.44
C SER A 133 -5.40 -1.79 -17.99
N VAL A 134 -4.67 -2.89 -17.79
CA VAL A 134 -4.38 -3.45 -16.47
C VAL A 134 -2.86 -3.56 -16.31
N ALA A 135 -2.33 -3.08 -15.19
CA ALA A 135 -0.92 -3.17 -14.85
C ALA A 135 -0.75 -3.75 -13.45
N SER A 136 0.41 -4.34 -13.16
CA SER A 136 0.73 -4.92 -11.85
C SER A 136 1.82 -4.12 -11.13
N VAL A 137 1.57 -3.81 -9.86
CA VAL A 137 2.61 -3.30 -8.95
C VAL A 137 3.37 -4.50 -8.41
N ASP A 138 4.63 -4.64 -8.81
CA ASP A 138 5.45 -5.82 -8.52
C ASP A 138 6.27 -5.68 -7.24
N ALA A 139 6.81 -4.49 -7.02
CA ALA A 139 7.68 -4.23 -5.88
C ALA A 139 7.63 -2.77 -5.42
N LEU A 140 7.98 -2.56 -4.16
CA LEU A 140 8.23 -1.26 -3.55
C LEU A 140 9.63 -1.31 -2.95
N HIS A 141 10.48 -0.36 -3.32
CA HIS A 141 11.80 -0.17 -2.74
C HIS A 141 11.78 1.12 -1.92
N ILE A 142 12.05 1.00 -0.63
CA ILE A 142 12.16 2.11 0.30
C ILE A 142 13.60 2.12 0.78
N ALA A 143 14.29 3.24 0.65
CA ALA A 143 15.62 3.42 1.22
C ALA A 143 15.61 4.60 2.18
N CYS A 144 16.20 4.39 3.35
CA CYS A 144 16.32 5.37 4.41
C CYS A 144 17.78 5.55 4.81
N LEU A 145 18.20 6.80 4.92
CA LEU A 145 19.51 7.20 5.40
C LEU A 145 19.34 8.03 6.68
N PHE A 146 19.95 7.60 7.78
CA PHE A 146 19.99 8.33 9.04
C PHE A 146 21.33 9.05 9.22
N ALA A 147 21.28 10.32 9.59
CA ALA A 147 22.45 11.13 9.91
C ALA A 147 22.76 11.03 11.41
N GLY A 148 23.64 10.12 11.81
CA GLY A 148 24.19 10.03 13.18
C GLY A 148 23.22 9.47 14.22
N VAL A 149 23.27 8.15 14.44
CA VAL A 149 22.48 7.48 15.49
C VAL A 149 23.29 7.41 16.79
N ASP A 150 23.56 8.55 17.42
CA ASP A 150 24.17 8.55 18.76
C ASP A 150 23.14 8.10 19.82
N SER A 151 23.59 7.63 20.99
CA SER A 151 22.84 6.81 21.96
C SER A 151 21.47 7.32 22.45
N ALA A 152 21.07 8.55 22.12
CA ALA A 152 19.71 9.08 22.29
C ALA A 152 18.72 8.61 21.18
N GLY A 153 19.20 8.07 20.06
CA GLY A 153 18.51 8.07 18.76
C GLY A 153 17.61 6.89 18.39
N SER A 154 17.43 5.88 19.24
CA SER A 154 16.58 4.72 18.88
C SER A 154 15.09 5.06 18.81
N SER A 155 14.59 5.90 19.71
CA SER A 155 13.19 6.33 19.73
C SER A 155 12.85 7.21 18.53
N ALA A 156 13.76 8.14 18.18
CA ALA A 156 13.58 9.03 17.04
C ALA A 156 13.58 8.26 15.71
N VAL A 157 14.47 7.27 15.55
CA VAL A 157 14.46 6.34 14.40
C VAL A 157 13.10 5.67 14.25
N LEU A 158 12.57 5.06 15.32
CA LEU A 158 11.27 4.38 15.26
C LEU A 158 10.11 5.34 14.98
N ARG A 159 10.17 6.56 15.53
CA ARG A 159 9.22 7.63 15.23
C ARG A 159 9.23 7.99 13.74
N HIS A 160 10.41 8.19 13.16
CA HIS A 160 10.57 8.54 11.74
C HIS A 160 10.11 7.39 10.83
N CYS A 161 10.40 6.14 11.21
CA CYS A 161 9.86 4.97 10.51
C CYS A 161 8.33 4.96 10.50
N ASN A 162 7.71 5.20 11.67
CA ASN A 162 6.25 5.27 11.78
C ASN A 162 5.68 6.39 10.90
N GLU A 163 6.21 7.59 11.06
CA GLU A 163 5.73 8.79 10.37
C GLU A 163 5.83 8.63 8.85
N TYR A 164 7.00 8.23 8.35
CA TYR A 164 7.21 8.06 6.92
C TYR A 164 6.37 6.92 6.35
N LEU A 165 6.40 5.72 6.95
CA LEU A 165 5.69 4.57 6.39
C LEU A 165 4.16 4.78 6.42
N VAL A 166 3.61 5.28 7.53
CA VAL A 166 2.18 5.60 7.62
C VAL A 166 1.81 6.65 6.56
N SER A 167 2.59 7.73 6.46
CA SER A 167 2.34 8.77 5.47
C SER A 167 2.39 8.22 4.05
N LEU A 168 3.43 7.45 3.70
CA LEU A 168 3.60 6.83 2.39
C LEU A 168 2.42 5.93 2.01
N PHE A 169 2.02 5.03 2.92
CA PHE A 169 0.91 4.10 2.64
C PHE A 169 -0.42 4.82 2.49
N LEU A 170 -0.75 5.75 3.38
CA LEU A 170 -2.07 6.39 3.41
C LEU A 170 -2.24 7.52 2.38
N SER A 171 -1.17 8.25 2.05
CA SER A 171 -1.27 9.45 1.22
C SER A 171 -0.81 9.27 -0.23
N GLN A 172 0.20 8.44 -0.48
CA GLN A 172 0.77 8.30 -1.82
C GLN A 172 0.34 6.97 -2.46
N LEU A 173 0.62 5.86 -1.77
CA LEU A 173 0.38 4.52 -2.31
C LEU A 173 -1.11 4.19 -2.38
N GLU A 174 -1.90 4.57 -1.39
CA GLU A 174 -3.35 4.34 -1.41
C GLU A 174 -4.04 5.08 -2.55
N PHE A 175 -3.64 6.32 -2.82
CA PHE A 175 -4.22 7.14 -3.88
C PHE A 175 -3.77 6.67 -5.27
N GLN A 176 -2.48 6.34 -5.43
CA GLN A 176 -1.92 5.94 -6.71
C GLN A 176 -2.31 4.50 -7.09
N PHE A 177 -2.36 3.59 -6.11
CA PHE A 177 -2.62 2.15 -6.33
C PHE A 177 -3.69 1.61 -5.37
N PRO A 178 -4.95 2.08 -5.44
CA PRO A 178 -5.98 1.78 -4.45
C PRO A 178 -6.33 0.29 -4.37
N LEU A 179 -6.36 -0.45 -5.48
CA LEU A 179 -6.62 -1.89 -5.43
C LEU A 179 -5.45 -2.70 -4.84
N VAL A 180 -4.28 -2.09 -4.70
CA VAL A 180 -3.08 -2.68 -4.09
C VAL A 180 -2.99 -2.34 -2.60
N PHE A 181 -3.17 -1.06 -2.24
CA PHE A 181 -2.88 -0.54 -0.90
C PHE A 181 -4.09 0.06 -0.15
N SER A 182 -5.28 0.13 -0.75
CA SER A 182 -6.51 0.59 -0.06
C SER A 182 -7.36 -0.57 0.43
N LYS A 183 -7.52 -0.66 1.76
CA LYS A 183 -8.47 -1.59 2.40
C LYS A 183 -9.90 -1.36 1.89
N TRP A 184 -10.32 -0.11 1.77
CA TRP A 184 -11.69 0.24 1.41
C TRP A 184 -12.00 -0.10 -0.04
N SER A 185 -11.09 0.25 -0.96
CA SER A 185 -11.26 -0.08 -2.39
C SER A 185 -11.34 -1.60 -2.59
N ARG A 186 -10.49 -2.37 -1.91
CA ARG A 186 -10.52 -3.84 -1.96
C ARG A 186 -11.76 -4.43 -1.29
N SER A 187 -12.25 -3.83 -0.21
CA SER A 187 -13.48 -4.25 0.44
C SER A 187 -14.70 -4.03 -0.47
N ARG A 188 -14.80 -2.85 -1.10
CA ARG A 188 -15.85 -2.55 -2.08
C ARG A 188 -15.80 -3.48 -3.27
N PHE A 189 -14.59 -3.72 -3.82
CA PHE A 189 -14.41 -4.71 -4.88
C PHE A 189 -14.93 -6.07 -4.43
N SER A 190 -14.55 -6.55 -3.24
CA SER A 190 -14.97 -7.87 -2.72
C SER A 190 -16.49 -7.97 -2.50
N GLN A 191 -17.14 -6.89 -2.05
CA GLN A 191 -18.59 -6.83 -1.90
C GLN A 191 -19.30 -6.89 -3.26
N GLN A 192 -18.83 -6.12 -4.23
CA GLN A 192 -19.38 -6.08 -5.58
C GLN A 192 -19.05 -7.36 -6.36
N GLN A 193 -17.93 -8.02 -6.09
CA GLN A 193 -17.52 -9.26 -6.74
C GLN A 193 -18.59 -10.35 -6.66
N ARG A 194 -19.33 -10.43 -5.54
CA ARG A 194 -20.40 -11.42 -5.35
C ARG A 194 -21.55 -11.23 -6.33
N SER A 195 -21.81 -10.01 -6.77
CA SER A 195 -22.84 -9.69 -7.77
C SER A 195 -22.30 -9.61 -9.20
N LEU A 196 -20.98 -9.42 -9.39
CA LEU A 196 -20.39 -9.26 -10.71
C LEU A 196 -20.51 -10.49 -11.62
N GLY A 197 -20.50 -11.71 -11.08
CA GLY A 197 -20.67 -12.93 -11.90
C GLY A 197 -22.04 -13.01 -12.58
N PRO A 198 -23.16 -12.96 -11.82
CA PRO A 198 -24.50 -12.90 -12.40
C PRO A 198 -24.73 -11.70 -13.32
N VAL A 199 -24.18 -10.54 -12.97
CA VAL A 199 -24.24 -9.32 -13.80
C VAL A 199 -23.48 -9.51 -15.12
N SER A 200 -22.30 -10.14 -15.10
CA SER A 200 -21.53 -10.48 -16.31
C SER A 200 -22.34 -11.34 -17.28
N TYR A 201 -23.11 -12.30 -16.74
CA TYR A 201 -23.89 -13.23 -17.54
C TYR A 201 -25.17 -12.59 -18.08
N ALA A 202 -25.82 -11.74 -17.28
CA ALA A 202 -27.01 -10.99 -17.67
C ALA A 202 -26.72 -9.91 -18.72
N LEU A 203 -25.51 -9.33 -18.71
CA LEU A 203 -25.08 -8.26 -19.62
C LEU A 203 -24.51 -8.78 -20.95
N THR A 204 -25.12 -9.80 -21.56
CA THR A 204 -24.79 -10.28 -22.92
C THR A 204 -25.02 -9.14 -23.95
N GLY A 205 -24.07 -8.20 -24.01
CA GLY A 205 -24.16 -6.93 -24.74
C GLY A 205 -23.30 -5.78 -24.19
N SER A 206 -22.74 -5.87 -22.97
CA SER A 206 -21.77 -4.88 -22.43
C SER A 206 -20.72 -5.55 -21.56
N THR A 207 -19.75 -6.22 -22.20
CA THR A 207 -18.62 -6.88 -21.51
C THR A 207 -17.71 -5.89 -20.80
N GLU A 208 -17.74 -4.60 -21.17
CA GLU A 208 -16.91 -3.54 -20.57
C GLU A 208 -17.38 -3.06 -19.20
N LEU A 209 -18.62 -3.35 -18.79
CA LEU A 209 -19.19 -2.79 -17.56
C LEU A 209 -18.38 -3.20 -16.32
N ILE A 210 -17.83 -4.42 -16.29
CA ILE A 210 -17.04 -4.92 -15.17
C ILE A 210 -15.67 -4.20 -15.08
N PRO A 211 -14.86 -4.13 -16.16
CA PRO A 211 -13.67 -3.28 -16.19
C PRO A 211 -13.95 -1.82 -15.81
N GLN A 212 -15.03 -1.22 -16.31
CA GLN A 212 -15.39 0.18 -16.01
C GLN A 212 -15.76 0.36 -14.54
N LEU A 213 -16.51 -0.58 -13.95
CA LEU A 213 -16.84 -0.55 -12.52
C LEU A 213 -15.59 -0.69 -11.64
N ILE A 214 -14.64 -1.55 -12.02
CA ILE A 214 -13.35 -1.67 -11.35
C ILE A 214 -12.57 -0.36 -11.47
N LYS A 215 -12.57 0.27 -12.65
CA LYS A 215 -11.97 1.59 -12.87
C LYS A 215 -12.61 2.67 -12.00
N ILE A 216 -13.94 2.67 -11.87
CA ILE A 216 -14.68 3.59 -10.97
C ILE A 216 -14.27 3.37 -9.51
N ILE A 217 -14.22 2.12 -9.03
CA ILE A 217 -13.75 1.84 -7.67
C ILE A 217 -12.32 2.37 -7.49
N SER A 218 -11.44 2.13 -8.46
CA SER A 218 -10.04 2.57 -8.39
C SER A 218 -9.88 4.09 -8.45
N ARG A 219 -10.84 4.82 -9.00
CA ARG A 219 -10.82 6.29 -9.08
C ARG A 219 -11.55 6.97 -7.92
N ASP A 220 -12.20 6.21 -7.04
CA ASP A 220 -12.88 6.79 -5.89
C ASP A 220 -11.90 7.17 -4.77
N THR A 221 -11.39 8.39 -4.85
CA THR A 221 -10.49 8.98 -3.85
C THR A 221 -11.16 9.24 -2.51
N THR A 222 -12.50 9.30 -2.45
CA THR A 222 -13.27 9.53 -1.21
C THR A 222 -13.29 8.29 -0.30
N ALA A 223 -12.95 7.12 -0.87
CA ALA A 223 -12.82 5.88 -0.14
C ALA A 223 -11.43 5.67 0.49
N THR A 224 -10.53 6.65 0.45
CA THR A 224 -9.18 6.52 1.04
C THR A 224 -9.17 6.75 2.54
N ALA A 225 -8.17 6.20 3.24
CA ALA A 225 -8.01 6.36 4.67
C ALA A 225 -7.85 7.82 5.09
N CYS A 226 -7.16 8.65 4.30
CA CYS A 226 -7.04 10.09 4.56
C CYS A 226 -8.41 10.77 4.67
N TYR A 227 -9.33 10.53 3.73
CA TYR A 227 -10.69 11.10 3.80
C TYR A 227 -11.49 10.53 4.98
N GLN A 228 -11.28 9.26 5.34
CA GLN A 228 -11.90 8.70 6.54
C GLN A 228 -11.40 9.38 7.82
N VAL A 229 -10.09 9.65 7.93
CA VAL A 229 -9.50 10.36 9.06
C VAL A 229 -10.01 11.79 9.14
N THR A 230 -10.07 12.52 8.02
CA THR A 230 -10.62 13.89 7.99
C THR A 230 -12.09 13.90 8.41
N ARG A 231 -12.88 12.92 7.92
CA ARG A 231 -14.29 12.76 8.33
C ARG A 231 -14.44 12.47 9.82
N LEU A 232 -13.55 11.65 10.39
CA LEU A 232 -13.53 11.38 11.83
C LEU A 232 -13.14 12.61 12.65
N ALA A 233 -12.16 13.38 12.17
CA ALA A 233 -11.72 14.62 12.79
C ALA A 233 -12.82 15.69 12.78
N SER A 234 -13.64 15.75 11.72
CA SER A 234 -14.75 16.70 11.60
C SER A 234 -16.00 16.32 12.41
N HIS A 235 -16.11 15.09 12.94
CA HIS A 235 -17.30 14.62 13.66
C HIS A 235 -16.99 14.22 15.11
N ALA A 236 -17.12 15.18 16.04
CA ALA A 236 -16.88 15.01 17.47
C ALA A 236 -17.62 13.80 18.09
N ASN A 237 -18.88 13.58 17.72
CA ASN A 237 -19.70 12.48 18.23
C ASN A 237 -19.19 11.09 17.81
N LEU A 238 -18.57 10.98 16.63
CA LEU A 238 -18.01 9.71 16.14
C LEU A 238 -16.67 9.41 16.84
N ARG A 239 -15.88 10.45 17.12
CA ARG A 239 -14.63 10.39 17.88
C ARG A 239 -14.85 9.88 19.31
N GLU A 240 -15.86 10.41 20.01
CA GLU A 240 -16.20 9.96 21.38
C GLU A 240 -16.64 8.49 21.43
N ARG A 241 -17.36 8.02 20.41
CA ARG A 241 -17.81 6.62 20.31
C ARG A 241 -16.64 5.66 20.10
N LEU A 242 -15.66 6.05 19.28
CA LEU A 242 -14.47 5.24 19.03
C LEU A 242 -13.52 5.20 20.24
N GLN A 243 -13.35 6.32 20.95
CA GLN A 243 -12.53 6.37 22.18
C GLN A 243 -13.08 5.52 23.33
N LYS A 244 -14.40 5.30 23.37
CA LYS A 244 -15.04 4.40 24.36
C LYS A 244 -14.80 2.91 24.05
N SER A 245 -14.37 2.57 22.84
CA SER A 245 -13.99 1.21 22.44
C SER A 245 -12.54 0.92 22.87
N LYS A 246 -12.35 0.55 24.15
CA LYS A 246 -11.06 0.32 24.84
C LYS A 246 -10.15 -0.81 24.29
N LYS A 247 -10.30 -1.25 23.05
CA LYS A 247 -9.40 -2.26 22.44
C LYS A 247 -9.19 -1.96 20.96
N ARG A 248 -8.20 -1.14 20.65
CA ARG A 248 -7.38 -1.26 19.43
C ARG A 248 -6.26 -0.23 19.45
N MET A 249 -5.09 -0.67 18.98
CA MET A 249 -3.97 0.18 18.57
C MET A 249 -4.49 1.39 17.80
N GLU A 250 -3.98 2.58 18.12
CA GLU A 250 -4.24 3.80 17.36
C GLU A 250 -3.89 3.55 15.88
N PRO A 251 -4.73 3.99 14.92
CA PRO A 251 -4.58 3.67 13.49
C PRO A 251 -3.30 4.23 12.83
N TYR A 252 -2.48 4.96 13.58
CA TYR A 252 -1.25 5.64 13.15
C TYR A 252 0.03 5.09 13.81
N GLN A 253 -0.04 3.95 14.50
CA GLN A 253 1.15 3.31 15.10
C GLN A 253 1.47 1.99 14.40
N ILE A 254 2.59 1.95 13.67
CA ILE A 254 3.13 0.72 13.06
C ILE A 254 4.13 0.05 14.02
N VAL A 255 4.85 0.81 14.83
CA VAL A 255 5.81 0.34 15.84
C VAL A 255 5.39 0.86 17.21
N GLY A 256 5.17 -0.06 18.16
CA GLY A 256 4.87 0.29 19.54
C GLY A 256 6.06 0.98 20.22
N TYR A 257 5.79 2.10 20.90
CA TYR A 257 6.76 2.72 21.79
C TYR A 257 6.89 1.83 23.03
N ALA A 258 8.05 1.20 23.22
CA ALA A 258 8.39 0.65 24.53
C ALA A 258 8.65 1.82 25.48
N ARG A 259 7.91 1.87 26.59
CA ARG A 259 8.32 2.64 27.76
C ARG A 259 9.55 2.02 28.39
#